data_AF-X1SYU4-F1
#
_entry.id   AF-X1SYU4-F1
#
_cell.length_a   1.000
_cell.length_b   1.000
_cell.length_c   1.000
_cell.angle_alpha   90.00
_cell.angle_beta   90.00
_cell.angle_gamma   90.00
#
_symmetry.space_group_name_H-M   'P 1'
#
loop_
_entity.id
_entity.type
_entity.pdbx_description
1 polymer ?
#
loop_
_entity_poly.entity_id
_entity_poly.type
_entity_poly.pdbx_seq_one_letter_code
_entity_poly.pdbx_strand_id
1 'polypeptide(L)'
;VKNNYFWLKDSENIDFIANGDIVKITRIHQYEERYGFHFADVSICFVDYKDIEVRVKILLETLGVEAASISNDDNKNLFYSVLEDYSDIKTKKKQYNMVKIDPFFNALQVKFAYAVTCHKAQGGQWKVVFIDQGFINENMLSIEYLRWMYTAVTRSTEKLFLVNFNSSFFYEEEHSYAN
;
A
#
# COMPACT_ATOMS: atom_id res chain seq x y z
N VAL A 1 -6.61 -2.87 -6.22
CA VAL A 1 -6.53 -1.44 -6.60
C VAL A 1 -6.04 -1.36 -8.04
N LYS A 2 -6.40 -0.32 -8.80
CA LYS A 2 -5.94 -0.14 -10.18
C LYS A 2 -4.81 0.90 -10.21
N ASN A 3 -3.97 0.84 -11.24
CA ASN A 3 -2.94 1.87 -11.47
C ASN A 3 -3.61 3.24 -11.65
N ASN A 4 -2.99 4.28 -11.11
CA ASN A 4 -3.49 5.64 -11.21
C ASN A 4 -2.59 6.49 -12.13
N TYR A 5 -3.18 6.95 -13.24
CA TYR A 5 -2.51 7.76 -14.27
C TYR A 5 -2.87 9.25 -14.14
N PHE A 6 -3.61 9.64 -13.09
CA PHE A 6 -4.19 10.98 -12.99
C PHE A 6 -3.21 11.99 -12.41
N TRP A 7 -2.48 11.63 -11.36
CA TRP A 7 -1.71 12.57 -10.54
C TRP A 7 -0.32 12.94 -11.08
N LEU A 8 0.23 12.17 -12.00
CA LEU A 8 1.62 12.29 -12.45
C LEU A 8 1.81 12.88 -13.84
N LYS A 9 0.79 13.59 -14.36
CA LYS A 9 0.80 14.12 -15.74
C LYS A 9 1.95 15.09 -16.04
N ASP A 10 2.48 15.75 -15.01
CA ASP A 10 3.56 16.74 -15.13
C ASP A 10 4.92 16.20 -14.65
N SER A 11 5.03 14.90 -14.36
CA SER A 11 6.27 14.29 -13.89
C SER A 11 7.07 13.72 -15.06
N GLU A 12 8.34 14.13 -15.21
CA GLU A 12 9.19 13.69 -16.34
C GLU A 12 9.64 12.22 -16.22
N ASN A 13 9.60 11.65 -15.01
CA ASN A 13 10.23 10.36 -14.70
C ASN A 13 9.25 9.25 -14.32
N ILE A 14 7.97 9.57 -14.07
CA ILE A 14 6.97 8.59 -13.63
C ILE A 14 5.65 8.81 -14.37
N ASP A 15 5.25 7.81 -15.15
CA ASP A 15 4.02 7.90 -15.96
C ASP A 15 2.74 7.62 -15.15
N PHE A 16 2.84 6.85 -14.06
CA PHE A 16 1.70 6.43 -13.24
C PHE A 16 2.11 5.90 -11.86
N ILE A 17 1.14 5.87 -10.95
CA ILE A 17 1.26 5.23 -9.63
C ILE A 17 0.75 3.79 -9.76
N ALA A 18 1.63 2.82 -9.56
CA ALA A 18 1.28 1.41 -9.67
C ALA A 18 0.53 0.92 -8.42
N ASN A 19 -0.33 -0.08 -8.60
CA ASN A 19 -0.90 -0.77 -7.45
C ASN A 19 0.20 -1.54 -6.71
N GLY A 20 0.48 -1.13 -5.47
CA GLY A 20 1.51 -1.72 -4.62
C GLY A 20 2.70 -0.79 -4.37
N ASP A 21 2.77 0.36 -5.05
CA ASP A 21 3.80 1.36 -4.77
C ASP A 21 3.72 1.82 -3.32
N ILE A 22 4.88 1.85 -2.66
CA ILE A 22 5.00 2.36 -1.30
C ILE A 22 5.43 3.82 -1.39
N VAL A 23 4.60 4.66 -0.79
CA VAL A 23 4.84 6.10 -0.72
C VAL A 23 4.89 6.54 0.73
N LYS A 24 5.73 7.54 0.99
CA LYS A 24 5.79 8.22 2.28
C LYS A 24 5.03 9.53 2.18
N ILE A 25 4.09 9.75 3.09
CA ILE A 25 3.46 11.06 3.26
C ILE A 25 4.51 12.01 3.86
N THR A 26 4.81 13.10 3.15
CA THR A 26 5.71 14.17 3.62
C THR A 26 4.94 15.27 4.32
N ARG A 27 3.73 15.59 3.84
CA ARG A 27 2.89 16.65 4.40
C ARG A 27 1.41 16.35 4.19
N ILE A 28 0.59 16.68 5.19
CA ILE A 28 -0.87 16.72 5.07
C ILE A 28 -1.27 18.20 4.97
N HIS A 29 -2.04 18.56 3.94
CA HIS A 29 -2.44 19.94 3.68
C HIS A 29 -3.80 20.24 4.26
N GLN A 30 -4.78 19.39 3.98
CA GLN A 30 -6.15 19.55 4.45
C GLN A 30 -6.90 18.23 4.46
N TYR A 31 -7.95 18.18 5.29
CA TYR A 31 -8.96 17.13 5.30
C TYR A 31 -10.25 17.71 4.72
N GLU A 32 -10.98 16.90 3.97
CA GLU A 32 -12.22 17.30 3.31
C GLU A 32 -13.23 16.16 3.38
N GLU A 33 -14.46 16.47 3.80
CA GLU A 33 -15.59 15.54 3.75
C GLU A 33 -16.48 15.94 2.58
N ARG A 34 -16.65 15.02 1.61
CA ARG A 34 -17.43 15.30 0.40
C ARG A 34 -18.03 14.01 -0.15
N TYR A 35 -19.24 14.11 -0.74
CA TYR A 35 -19.96 12.96 -1.32
C TYR A 35 -20.21 11.80 -0.33
N GLY A 36 -20.18 12.07 0.97
CA GLY A 36 -20.26 11.04 2.02
C GLY A 36 -18.96 10.27 2.29
N PHE A 37 -17.82 10.78 1.82
CA PHE A 37 -16.49 10.19 2.02
C PHE A 37 -15.51 11.21 2.60
N HIS A 38 -14.45 10.71 3.24
CA HIS A 38 -13.38 11.52 3.81
C HIS A 38 -12.13 11.46 2.94
N PHE A 39 -11.60 12.63 2.63
CA PHE A 39 -10.42 12.80 1.81
C PHE A 39 -9.35 13.56 2.58
N ALA A 40 -8.10 13.36 2.16
CA ALA A 40 -7.01 14.24 2.53
C ALA A 40 -6.20 14.64 1.31
N ASP A 41 -5.83 15.91 1.23
CA ASP A 41 -4.82 16.37 0.28
C ASP A 41 -3.45 16.25 0.94
N VAL A 42 -2.55 15.51 0.31
CA VAL A 42 -1.25 15.17 0.87
C VAL A 42 -0.15 15.37 -0.17
N SER A 43 1.04 15.67 0.31
CA SER A 43 2.27 15.48 -0.46
C SER A 43 2.86 14.11 -0.15
N ILE A 44 3.27 13.40 -1.19
CA ILE A 44 3.90 12.07 -1.09
C ILE A 44 5.23 12.03 -1.83
N CYS A 45 6.16 11.22 -1.34
CA CYS A 45 7.37 10.82 -2.04
C CYS A 45 7.39 9.30 -2.20
N PHE A 46 7.86 8.80 -3.34
CA PHE A 46 8.10 7.38 -3.54
C PHE A 46 9.34 6.93 -2.77
N VAL A 47 9.31 5.72 -2.22
CA VAL A 47 10.46 5.17 -1.49
C VAL A 47 11.63 4.88 -2.45
N ASP A 48 11.32 4.43 -3.66
CA ASP A 48 12.32 4.03 -4.66
C ASP A 48 12.85 5.22 -5.48
N TYR A 49 12.06 6.28 -5.60
CA TYR A 49 12.45 7.50 -6.31
C TYR A 49 12.66 8.62 -5.30
N LYS A 50 13.91 8.77 -4.85
CA LYS A 50 14.30 9.93 -4.06
C LYS A 50 14.13 11.17 -4.94
N ASP A 51 13.51 12.21 -4.37
CA ASP A 51 13.42 13.59 -4.91
C ASP A 51 12.14 13.96 -5.71
N ILE A 52 11.20 13.04 -5.91
CA ILE A 52 9.91 13.39 -6.55
C ILE A 52 8.82 13.51 -5.47
N GLU A 53 8.43 14.75 -5.17
CA GLU A 53 7.27 15.05 -4.33
C GLU A 53 6.04 15.34 -5.20
N VAL A 54 4.92 14.68 -4.90
CA VAL A 54 3.69 14.77 -5.69
C VAL A 54 2.53 15.11 -4.76
N ARG A 55 1.71 16.08 -5.15
CA ARG A 55 0.49 16.42 -4.43
C ARG A 55 -0.67 15.59 -4.95
N VAL A 56 -1.31 14.83 -4.08
CA VAL A 56 -2.39 13.92 -4.41
C VAL A 56 -3.53 14.03 -3.41
N LYS A 57 -4.74 13.62 -3.82
CA LYS A 57 -5.86 13.39 -2.92
C LYS A 57 -5.93 11.89 -2.60
N ILE A 58 -6.11 11.55 -1.32
CA ILE A 58 -6.30 10.17 -0.86
C ILE A 58 -7.69 9.98 -0.26
N LEU A 59 -8.25 8.77 -0.41
CA LEU A 59 -9.55 8.37 0.14
C LEU A 59 -9.35 7.63 1.47
N LEU A 60 -9.83 8.20 2.58
CA LEU A 60 -9.50 7.72 3.93
C LEU A 60 -10.30 6.49 4.34
N GLU A 61 -11.49 6.25 3.79
CA GLU A 61 -12.29 5.05 4.04
C GLU A 61 -11.50 3.77 3.76
N THR A 62 -10.58 3.85 2.79
CA THR A 62 -9.75 2.71 2.42
C THR A 62 -8.77 2.30 3.51
N LEU A 63 -8.44 3.16 4.47
CA LEU A 63 -7.53 2.83 5.57
C LEU A 63 -8.17 1.88 6.61
N GLY A 64 -9.49 1.95 6.81
CA GLY A 64 -10.19 1.21 7.85
C GLY A 64 -10.85 -0.10 7.41
N VAL A 65 -11.10 -0.29 6.12
CA VAL A 65 -11.71 -1.53 5.60
C VAL A 65 -10.69 -2.67 5.51
N GLU A 66 -11.11 -3.93 5.59
CA GLU A 66 -10.18 -5.05 5.37
C GLU A 66 -9.85 -5.27 3.89
N ALA A 67 -10.81 -4.93 3.01
CA ALA A 67 -10.66 -5.06 1.57
C ALA A 67 -9.57 -4.12 1.01
N ALA A 68 -9.00 -4.47 -0.14
CA ALA A 68 -7.96 -3.66 -0.79
C ALA A 68 -8.46 -2.30 -1.33
N SER A 69 -9.77 -2.14 -1.49
CA SER A 69 -10.45 -0.96 -2.04
C SER A 69 -11.83 -0.81 -1.40
N ILE A 70 -12.48 0.33 -1.60
CA ILE A 70 -13.91 0.48 -1.30
C ILE A 70 -14.75 -0.54 -2.09
N SER A 71 -15.99 -0.78 -1.63
CA SER A 71 -16.90 -1.70 -2.29
C SER A 71 -17.29 -1.20 -3.69
N ASN A 72 -17.79 -2.11 -4.53
CA ASN A 72 -18.29 -1.72 -5.85
C ASN A 72 -19.46 -0.74 -5.77
N ASP A 73 -20.30 -0.86 -4.75
CA ASP A 73 -21.46 0.01 -4.58
C ASP A 73 -21.04 1.39 -4.06
N ASP A 74 -20.08 1.48 -3.14
CA ASP A 74 -19.49 2.76 -2.73
C ASP A 74 -18.81 3.47 -3.91
N ASN A 75 -18.12 2.72 -4.76
CA ASN A 75 -17.47 3.29 -5.94
C ASN A 75 -18.50 3.82 -6.97
N LYS A 76 -19.65 3.13 -7.13
CA LYS A 76 -20.76 3.65 -7.94
C LYS A 76 -21.36 4.90 -7.29
N ASN A 77 -21.57 4.89 -5.98
CA ASN A 77 -22.10 6.03 -5.25
C ASN A 77 -21.19 7.26 -5.43
N LEU A 78 -19.89 7.11 -5.21
CA LEU A 78 -18.91 8.16 -5.46
C LEU A 78 -18.96 8.66 -6.91
N PHE A 79 -19.05 7.77 -7.90
CA PHE A 79 -19.18 8.14 -9.31
C PHE A 79 -20.43 9.02 -9.56
N TYR A 80 -21.60 8.62 -9.04
CA TYR A 80 -22.84 9.36 -9.24
C TYR A 80 -22.86 10.68 -8.47
N SER A 81 -22.34 10.71 -7.25
CA SER A 81 -22.23 11.95 -6.48
C SER A 81 -21.29 12.96 -7.14
N VAL A 82 -20.15 12.53 -7.67
CA VAL A 82 -19.25 13.40 -8.45
C VAL A 82 -19.92 13.83 -9.76
N LEU A 83 -20.74 12.97 -10.38
CA LEU A 83 -21.47 13.30 -11.60
C LEU A 83 -22.46 14.46 -11.44
N GLU A 84 -23.08 14.58 -10.26
CA GLU A 84 -24.05 15.64 -9.95
C GLU A 84 -23.44 17.04 -10.06
N ASP A 85 -22.17 17.21 -9.72
CA ASP A 85 -21.43 18.47 -9.86
C ASP A 85 -21.27 18.93 -11.32
N TYR A 86 -21.50 18.03 -12.28
CA TYR A 86 -21.43 18.31 -13.72
C TYR A 86 -22.82 18.33 -14.38
N SER A 87 -23.90 18.40 -13.59
CA SER A 87 -25.28 18.39 -14.09
C SER A 87 -25.59 19.48 -15.12
N ASP A 88 -24.92 20.64 -15.03
CA ASP A 88 -25.05 21.76 -15.98
C ASP A 88 -24.56 21.43 -17.41
N ILE A 89 -23.73 20.39 -17.57
CA ILE A 89 -23.21 20.00 -18.88
C ILE A 89 -24.28 19.24 -19.67
N LYS A 90 -24.75 19.82 -20.79
CA LYS A 90 -25.84 19.27 -21.62
C LYS A 90 -25.70 17.80 -22.06
N THR A 91 -24.47 17.30 -22.24
CA THR A 91 -24.24 15.98 -22.81
C THR A 91 -23.70 15.02 -21.76
N LYS A 92 -24.41 13.91 -21.50
CA LYS A 92 -23.96 12.85 -20.57
C LYS A 92 -22.55 12.35 -20.84
N LYS A 93 -22.17 12.19 -22.12
CA LYS A 93 -20.80 11.79 -22.51
C LYS A 93 -19.74 12.78 -21.97
N LYS A 94 -20.02 14.08 -22.03
CA LYS A 94 -19.11 15.11 -21.50
C LYS A 94 -19.09 15.09 -19.97
N GLN A 95 -20.24 14.92 -19.32
CA GLN A 95 -20.31 14.75 -17.86
C GLN A 95 -19.44 13.57 -17.40
N TYR A 96 -19.59 12.40 -18.02
CA TYR A 96 -18.81 11.21 -17.68
C TYR A 96 -17.31 11.40 -17.89
N ASN A 97 -16.93 12.17 -18.92
CA ASN A 97 -15.53 12.52 -19.13
C ASN A 97 -14.99 13.44 -18.03
N MET A 98 -15.81 14.36 -17.51
CA MET A 98 -15.43 15.20 -16.38
C MET A 98 -15.21 14.38 -15.12
N VAL A 99 -16.13 13.47 -14.78
CA VAL A 99 -15.95 12.55 -13.64
C VAL A 99 -14.65 11.75 -13.74
N LYS A 100 -14.30 11.28 -14.95
CA LYS A 100 -13.05 10.52 -15.17
C LYS A 100 -11.78 11.31 -14.90
N ILE A 101 -11.82 12.64 -14.98
CA ILE A 101 -10.69 13.52 -14.68
C ILE A 101 -10.88 14.26 -13.34
N ASP A 102 -11.87 13.86 -12.55
CA ASP A 102 -12.18 14.51 -11.29
C ASP A 102 -11.21 14.05 -10.19
N PRO A 103 -10.62 14.98 -9.39
CA PRO A 103 -9.69 14.64 -8.31
C PRO A 103 -10.28 13.74 -7.22
N PHE A 104 -11.57 13.85 -6.89
CA PHE A 104 -12.22 13.01 -5.88
C PHE A 104 -12.44 11.59 -6.40
N PHE A 105 -12.88 11.46 -7.65
CA PHE A 105 -13.02 10.15 -8.27
C PHE A 105 -11.66 9.45 -8.49
N ASN A 106 -10.61 10.23 -8.75
CA ASN A 106 -9.24 9.75 -8.92
C ASN A 106 -8.42 9.73 -7.61
N ALA A 107 -9.04 9.95 -6.45
CA ALA A 107 -8.35 9.89 -5.18
C ALA A 107 -7.70 8.51 -4.98
N LEU A 108 -6.46 8.51 -4.46
CA LEU A 108 -5.73 7.27 -4.24
C LEU A 108 -6.37 6.48 -3.10
N GLN A 109 -6.60 5.20 -3.37
CA GLN A 109 -7.03 4.23 -2.38
C GLN A 109 -5.79 3.62 -1.76
N VAL A 110 -5.54 3.96 -0.49
CA VAL A 110 -4.28 3.70 0.19
C VAL A 110 -4.47 2.76 1.37
N LYS A 111 -3.40 2.05 1.71
CA LYS A 111 -3.31 1.20 2.90
C LYS A 111 -2.05 1.53 3.66
N PHE A 112 -2.09 1.28 4.97
CA PHE A 112 -0.88 1.27 5.77
C PHE A 112 0.08 0.18 5.28
N ALA A 113 1.31 0.56 4.97
CA ALA A 113 2.35 -0.34 4.49
C ALA A 113 3.32 -0.80 5.60
N TYR A 114 2.87 -0.84 6.86
CA TYR A 114 3.71 -1.21 8.00
C TYR A 114 4.21 -2.67 7.93
N ALA A 115 3.39 -3.56 7.37
CA ALA A 115 3.70 -4.96 7.21
C ALA A 115 3.20 -5.44 5.85
N VAL A 116 3.94 -6.37 5.25
CA VAL A 116 3.59 -6.99 3.97
C VAL A 116 3.64 -8.51 4.13
N THR A 117 2.69 -9.20 3.52
CA THR A 117 2.73 -10.67 3.50
C THR A 117 3.91 -11.14 2.64
N CYS A 118 4.53 -12.26 3.00
CA CYS A 118 5.72 -12.76 2.28
C CYS A 118 5.49 -12.92 0.76
N HIS A 119 4.30 -13.38 0.35
CA HIS A 119 3.90 -13.47 -1.05
C HIS A 119 3.92 -12.12 -1.78
N LYS A 120 3.58 -11.03 -1.09
CA LYS A 120 3.63 -9.66 -1.63
C LYS A 120 5.02 -9.02 -1.48
N ALA A 121 5.90 -9.61 -0.69
CA ALA A 121 7.28 -9.16 -0.55
C ALA A 121 8.18 -9.67 -1.68
N GLN A 122 7.73 -10.65 -2.47
CA GLN A 122 8.48 -11.21 -3.59
C GLN A 122 8.87 -10.12 -4.60
N GLY A 123 10.15 -10.08 -4.96
CA GLY A 123 10.72 -9.06 -5.85
C GLY A 123 11.20 -7.79 -5.16
N GLY A 124 10.70 -7.48 -3.95
CA GLY A 124 11.18 -6.35 -3.15
C GLY A 124 12.41 -6.69 -2.30
N GLN A 125 13.17 -5.69 -1.90
CA GLN A 125 14.28 -5.81 -0.96
C GLN A 125 14.28 -4.63 0.01
N TRP A 126 14.55 -4.89 1.29
CA TRP A 126 14.57 -3.88 2.35
C TRP A 126 15.84 -4.01 3.18
N LYS A 127 16.38 -2.87 3.65
CA LYS A 127 17.56 -2.84 4.52
C LYS A 127 17.36 -3.66 5.79
N VAL A 128 16.18 -3.53 6.40
CA VAL A 128 15.84 -4.21 7.64
C VAL A 128 14.50 -4.92 7.47
N VAL A 129 14.46 -6.22 7.79
CA VAL A 129 13.25 -7.05 7.73
C VAL A 129 13.00 -7.71 9.08
N PHE A 130 11.75 -7.64 9.54
CA PHE A 130 11.24 -8.38 10.70
C PHE A 130 10.34 -9.50 10.17
N ILE A 131 10.65 -10.75 10.49
CA ILE A 131 9.83 -11.91 10.14
C ILE A 131 9.09 -12.34 11.40
N ASP A 132 7.76 -12.32 11.34
CA ASP A 132 6.90 -13.00 12.29
C ASP A 132 6.21 -14.16 11.55
N GLN A 133 6.45 -15.38 12.01
CA GLN A 133 5.89 -16.61 11.42
C GLN A 133 4.46 -16.90 11.89
N GLY A 134 3.98 -16.17 12.90
CA GLY A 134 2.72 -16.47 13.59
C GLY A 134 2.76 -17.81 14.33
N PHE A 135 1.61 -18.47 14.43
CA PHE A 135 1.51 -19.77 15.10
C PHE A 135 1.84 -20.91 14.14
N ILE A 136 3.02 -21.51 14.29
CA ILE A 136 3.47 -22.70 13.55
C ILE A 136 3.68 -23.84 14.55
N ASN A 137 3.05 -24.98 14.29
CA ASN A 137 3.32 -26.22 15.03
C ASN A 137 4.37 -27.07 14.29
N GLU A 138 4.98 -28.03 14.98
CA GLU A 138 6.04 -28.89 14.41
C GLU A 138 5.56 -29.66 13.18
N ASN A 139 4.27 -30.00 13.11
CA ASN A 139 3.65 -30.67 11.97
C ASN A 139 3.48 -29.78 10.72
N MET A 140 3.67 -28.46 10.84
CA MET A 140 3.56 -27.48 9.77
C MET A 140 4.92 -27.15 9.12
N LEU A 141 6.02 -27.75 9.58
CA LEU A 141 7.37 -27.64 8.99
C LEU A 141 7.47 -28.40 7.67
N SER A 142 6.77 -27.90 6.66
CA SER A 142 6.73 -28.46 5.31
C SER A 142 7.75 -27.81 4.37
N ILE A 143 7.93 -28.38 3.19
CA ILE A 143 8.73 -27.76 2.11
C ILE A 143 8.18 -26.37 1.74
N GLU A 144 6.86 -26.19 1.77
CA GLU A 144 6.24 -24.89 1.47
C GLU A 144 6.58 -23.84 2.53
N TYR A 145 6.65 -24.23 3.80
CA TYR A 145 7.13 -23.36 4.86
C TYR A 145 8.59 -22.93 4.63
N LEU A 146 9.47 -23.85 4.24
CA LEU A 146 10.86 -23.52 3.91
C LEU A 146 10.97 -22.57 2.71
N ARG A 147 10.12 -22.72 1.68
CA ARG A 147 10.07 -21.78 0.54
C ARG A 147 9.58 -20.39 0.95
N TRP A 148 8.57 -20.33 1.82
CA TRP A 148 8.10 -19.09 2.40
C TRP A 148 9.20 -18.41 3.23
N MET A 149 9.92 -19.18 4.06
CA MET A 149 11.04 -18.69 4.87
C MET A 149 12.17 -18.16 4.00
N TYR A 150 12.59 -18.93 2.99
CA TYR A 150 13.62 -18.51 2.03
C TYR A 150 13.23 -17.18 1.36
N THR A 151 11.97 -17.05 0.94
CA THR A 151 11.48 -15.81 0.34
C THR A 151 11.60 -14.65 1.33
N ALA A 152 11.10 -14.81 2.56
CA ALA A 152 11.14 -13.80 3.62
C ALA A 152 12.57 -13.37 3.99
N VAL A 153 13.46 -14.34 4.20
CA VAL A 153 14.87 -14.12 4.58
C VAL A 153 15.60 -13.35 3.48
N THR A 154 15.43 -13.75 2.22
CA THR A 154 16.13 -13.13 1.07
C THR A 154 15.64 -11.72 0.73
N ARG A 155 14.62 -11.22 1.43
CA ARG A 155 14.19 -9.81 1.28
C ARG A 155 15.08 -8.84 2.04
N SER A 156 15.82 -9.29 3.05
CA SER A 156 16.72 -8.44 3.85
C SER A 156 18.05 -8.21 3.13
N THR A 157 18.53 -6.96 3.10
CA THR A 157 19.85 -6.62 2.56
C THR A 157 20.89 -6.22 3.61
N GLU A 158 20.48 -5.79 4.82
CA GLU A 158 21.42 -5.43 5.90
C GLU A 158 21.15 -6.20 7.20
N LYS A 159 19.91 -6.19 7.71
CA LYS A 159 19.54 -6.82 9.00
C LYS A 159 18.24 -7.59 8.93
N LEU A 160 18.27 -8.80 9.49
CA LEU A 160 17.10 -9.66 9.64
C LEU A 160 16.80 -9.91 11.11
N PHE A 161 15.54 -9.74 11.51
CA PHE A 161 15.06 -10.07 12.85
C PHE A 161 14.00 -11.17 12.76
N LEU A 162 14.23 -12.27 13.46
CA LEU A 162 13.27 -13.37 13.61
C LEU A 162 12.48 -13.15 14.90
N VAL A 163 11.21 -12.79 14.77
CA VAL A 163 10.35 -12.40 15.90
C VAL A 163 9.44 -13.58 16.25
N ASN A 164 9.35 -13.92 17.54
CA ASN A 164 8.53 -15.02 18.05
C ASN A 164 8.90 -16.41 17.47
N PHE A 165 10.16 -16.62 17.11
CA PHE A 165 10.66 -17.94 16.70
C PHE A 165 10.92 -18.83 17.91
N ASN A 166 10.65 -20.13 17.77
CA ASN A 166 11.00 -21.11 18.80
C ASN A 166 12.53 -21.19 18.94
N SER A 167 13.03 -21.34 20.16
CA SER A 167 14.47 -21.46 20.43
C SER A 167 15.14 -22.59 19.65
N SER A 168 14.39 -23.66 19.31
CA SER A 168 14.87 -24.79 18.51
C SER A 168 15.33 -24.41 17.09
N PHE A 169 14.95 -23.24 16.57
CA PHE A 169 15.44 -22.71 15.30
C PHE A 169 16.86 -22.16 15.38
N PHE A 170 17.39 -21.95 16.59
CA PHE A 170 18.71 -21.41 16.84
C PHE A 170 19.60 -22.51 17.43
N TYR A 171 20.83 -22.60 16.94
CA TYR A 171 21.84 -23.43 17.59
C TYR A 171 22.21 -22.77 18.93
N GLU A 172 21.98 -23.46 20.04
CA GLU A 172 22.55 -23.07 21.33
C GLU A 172 24.04 -23.44 21.30
N GLU A 173 24.93 -22.45 21.20
CA GLU A 173 26.34 -22.68 21.53
C GLU A 173 26.44 -22.81 23.06
N GLU A 174 26.52 -24.05 23.57
CA GLU A 174 26.94 -24.31 24.94
C GLU A 174 28.34 -23.72 25.15
N HIS A 175 28.41 -22.49 25.67
CA HIS A 175 29.64 -21.95 26.23
C HIS A 175 29.94 -22.70 27.51
N SER A 176 30.64 -23.83 27.36
CA SER A 176 31.29 -24.53 28.47
C SER A 176 32.41 -23.64 29.00
N TYR A 177 32.07 -22.76 29.95
CA TYR A 177 33.08 -22.23 30.86
C TYR A 177 33.53 -23.40 31.74
N ALA A 178 34.60 -24.06 31.31
CA ALA A 178 35.35 -24.99 32.14
C ALA A 178 35.86 -24.21 33.37
N ASN A 179 35.44 -24.66 34.55
CA ASN A 179 36.03 -24.26 35.83
C ASN A 179 37.45 -24.80 35.97
#